data_AF-A0A5J4RPA0-F1
#
_entry.id   AF-A0A5J4RPA0-F1
#
_cell.length_a   1.000
_cell.length_b   1.000
_cell.length_c   1.000
_cell.angle_alpha   90.00
_cell.angle_beta   90.00
_cell.angle_gamma   90.00
#
_symmetry.space_group_name_H-M   'P 1'
#
loop_
_entity.id
_entity.type
_entity.pdbx_description
1 polymer ?
#
loop_
_entity_poly.entity_id
_entity_poly.type
_entity_poly.pdbx_seq_one_letter_code
_entity_poly.pdbx_strand_id
1 'polypeptide(L)'
;MSKEISKQDEIVIYQTADNTPQIEVHLSDETVWLSQQRIADLFQTSRTNVVEHIDHIYKEGELDKEATCRNFRQVRLEGTRQVERELPCFNLDVILAVGYRVQSRIATIFRQWATARLHEYIEKGFTMDDKRLKQAGGGGYWKELIERIRDIRSSEKIFYRQVLDIYATSIDYDPKNDISIEFFKKVQNKIHYAVHGHTAAEVIYRRANAEKEFMGLITFEGNRPHLSDAVIAKNYLSEKELRALNQIISGYLDFAERQAERESPMTMKDWATHLDNILTSNGEQILHNSGKVSHEQAMEKAKNEYQKYQQKTLSDVETAYLETIKTIEKLGKKGIKT
;
A
#
# COMPACT_ATOMS: atom_id res chain seq x y z
N MET A 1 12.84 9.49 -30.16
CA MET A 1 14.23 9.13 -29.78
C MET A 1 14.30 7.62 -29.71
N SER A 2 15.08 6.99 -30.59
CA SER A 2 15.30 5.54 -30.61
C SER A 2 16.22 5.15 -29.45
N LYS A 3 15.70 4.37 -28.49
CA LYS A 3 16.50 3.77 -27.41
C LYS A 3 17.24 2.55 -27.95
N GLU A 4 18.52 2.40 -27.63
CA GLU A 4 19.29 1.18 -27.87
C GLU A 4 18.98 0.15 -26.78
N ILE A 5 19.02 -1.15 -27.11
CA ILE A 5 18.89 -2.22 -26.11
C ILE A 5 20.12 -2.16 -25.20
N SER A 6 19.93 -1.79 -23.93
CA SER A 6 20.99 -1.87 -22.94
C SER A 6 21.46 -3.32 -22.78
N LYS A 7 22.78 -3.54 -22.74
CA LYS A 7 23.35 -4.86 -22.43
C LYS A 7 23.06 -5.33 -20.99
N GLN A 8 22.46 -4.49 -20.15
CA GLN A 8 22.22 -4.75 -18.72
C GLN A 8 20.87 -5.43 -18.43
N ASP A 9 19.97 -5.56 -19.40
CA ASP A 9 18.66 -6.20 -19.23
C ASP A 9 18.82 -7.73 -19.27
N GLU A 10 18.83 -8.35 -18.09
CA GLU A 10 19.05 -9.79 -17.92
C GLU A 10 18.05 -10.39 -16.92
N ILE A 11 17.49 -11.54 -17.29
CA ILE A 11 16.68 -12.39 -16.41
C ILE A 11 17.37 -13.74 -16.34
N VAL A 12 17.58 -14.23 -15.13
CA VAL A 12 18.16 -15.55 -14.88
C VAL A 12 17.19 -16.37 -14.04
N ILE A 13 16.84 -17.56 -14.53
CA ILE A 13 15.98 -18.52 -13.83
C ILE A 13 16.82 -19.76 -13.52
N TYR A 14 16.93 -20.11 -12.25
CA TYR A 14 17.75 -21.23 -11.81
C TYR A 14 17.17 -21.92 -10.57
N GLN A 15 17.76 -23.04 -10.16
CA GLN A 15 17.48 -23.71 -8.89
C GLN A 15 18.72 -23.65 -8.01
N THR A 16 18.55 -23.39 -6.71
CA THR A 16 19.63 -23.48 -5.74
C THR A 16 20.07 -24.94 -5.53
N ALA A 17 21.19 -25.15 -4.84
CA ALA A 17 21.66 -26.49 -4.47
C ALA A 17 20.60 -27.32 -3.72
N ASP A 18 19.69 -26.65 -3.01
CA ASP A 18 18.58 -27.26 -2.28
C ASP A 18 17.30 -27.44 -3.13
N ASN A 19 17.42 -27.41 -4.47
CA ASN A 19 16.31 -27.49 -5.44
C ASN A 19 15.24 -26.39 -5.29
N THR A 20 15.55 -25.29 -4.61
CA THR A 20 14.60 -24.18 -4.48
C THR A 20 14.66 -23.30 -5.74
N PRO A 21 13.54 -23.04 -6.42
CA PRO A 21 13.55 -22.24 -7.64
C PRO A 21 13.82 -20.77 -7.31
N GLN A 22 14.61 -20.09 -8.14
CA GLN A 22 15.02 -18.69 -7.98
C GLN A 22 14.96 -17.97 -9.33
N ILE A 23 14.63 -16.68 -9.27
CA ILE A 23 14.65 -15.78 -10.41
C ILE A 23 15.38 -14.52 -10.01
N GLU A 24 16.40 -14.16 -10.78
CA GLU A 24 17.09 -12.88 -10.67
C GLU A 24 16.77 -12.03 -11.89
N VAL A 25 16.44 -10.77 -11.65
CA VAL A 25 16.10 -9.80 -12.71
C VAL A 25 16.90 -8.54 -12.51
N HIS A 26 17.69 -8.20 -13.51
CA HIS A 26 18.33 -6.90 -13.65
C HIS A 26 17.39 -5.99 -14.46
N LEU A 27 16.80 -5.01 -13.76
CA LEU A 27 15.87 -4.05 -14.34
C LEU A 27 16.63 -2.80 -14.81
N SER A 28 16.28 -2.30 -16.00
CA SER A 28 16.63 -0.96 -16.48
C SER A 28 15.36 -0.11 -16.55
N ASP A 29 15.39 1.11 -16.01
CA ASP A 29 14.21 2.00 -15.98
C ASP A 29 12.94 1.28 -15.43
N GLU A 30 13.06 0.57 -14.30
CA GLU A 30 11.97 -0.14 -13.58
C GLU A 30 11.35 -1.37 -14.27
N THR A 31 11.77 -1.70 -15.49
CA THR A 31 11.29 -2.90 -16.21
C THR A 31 12.46 -3.61 -16.91
N VAL A 32 12.17 -4.66 -17.68
CA VAL A 32 13.16 -5.38 -18.48
C VAL A 32 12.61 -5.58 -19.87
N TRP A 33 13.41 -5.29 -20.90
CA TRP A 33 13.01 -5.43 -22.29
C TRP A 33 13.78 -6.57 -22.96
N LEU A 34 13.07 -7.66 -23.30
CA LEU A 34 13.67 -8.79 -24.01
C LEU A 34 13.11 -8.91 -25.43
N SER A 35 13.98 -9.21 -26.39
CA SER A 35 13.56 -9.61 -27.72
C SER A 35 12.98 -11.03 -27.70
N GLN A 36 12.19 -11.39 -28.71
CA GLN A 36 11.62 -12.74 -28.86
C GLN A 36 12.67 -13.84 -28.77
N GLN A 37 13.88 -13.58 -29.32
CA GLN A 37 14.98 -14.54 -29.26
C GLN A 37 15.47 -14.71 -27.82
N ARG A 38 15.68 -13.61 -27.07
CA ARG A 38 16.10 -13.70 -25.67
C ARG A 38 15.07 -14.38 -24.77
N ILE A 39 13.78 -14.17 -25.03
CA ILE A 39 12.69 -14.88 -24.33
C ILE A 39 12.74 -16.38 -24.65
N ALA A 40 13.00 -16.74 -25.92
CA ALA A 40 13.14 -18.13 -26.33
C ALA A 40 14.36 -18.79 -25.65
N ASP A 41 15.48 -18.08 -25.56
CA ASP A 41 16.69 -18.55 -24.88
C ASP A 41 16.43 -18.72 -23.37
N LEU A 42 15.78 -17.73 -22.73
CA LEU A 42 15.41 -17.75 -21.31
C LEU A 42 14.58 -18.98 -20.94
N PHE A 43 13.53 -19.27 -21.72
CA PHE A 43 12.65 -20.41 -21.46
C PHE A 43 13.08 -21.69 -22.18
N GLN A 44 14.25 -21.71 -22.84
CA GLN A 44 14.75 -22.85 -23.61
C GLN A 44 13.69 -23.42 -24.58
N THR A 45 13.10 -22.56 -25.38
CA THR A 45 12.09 -22.91 -26.39
C THR A 45 12.46 -22.32 -27.75
N SER A 46 11.63 -22.55 -28.78
CA SER A 46 11.86 -21.97 -30.10
C SER A 46 11.34 -20.53 -30.17
N ARG A 47 12.01 -19.68 -30.95
CA ARG A 47 11.55 -18.33 -31.22
C ARG A 47 10.13 -18.32 -31.82
N THR A 48 9.83 -19.27 -32.72
CA THR A 48 8.50 -19.40 -33.33
C THR A 48 7.42 -19.64 -32.29
N ASN A 49 7.68 -20.51 -31.30
CA ASN A 49 6.73 -20.78 -30.23
C ASN A 49 6.46 -19.53 -29.36
N VAL A 50 7.51 -18.75 -29.07
CA VAL A 50 7.35 -17.46 -28.37
C VAL A 50 6.50 -16.48 -29.19
N VAL A 51 6.72 -16.37 -30.50
CA VAL A 51 5.93 -15.51 -31.38
C VAL A 51 4.46 -15.91 -31.37
N GLU A 52 4.18 -17.21 -31.45
CA GLU A 52 2.82 -17.75 -31.41
C GLU A 52 2.12 -17.44 -30.08
N HIS A 53 2.79 -17.66 -28.94
CA HIS A 53 2.21 -17.32 -27.63
C HIS A 53 1.94 -15.82 -27.48
N ILE A 54 2.84 -14.95 -27.95
CA ILE A 54 2.65 -13.49 -27.92
C ILE A 54 1.42 -13.08 -28.75
N ASP A 55 1.27 -13.67 -29.94
CA ASP A 55 0.11 -13.39 -30.80
C ASP A 55 -1.21 -13.83 -30.14
N HIS A 56 -1.23 -15.00 -29.48
CA HIS A 56 -2.40 -15.45 -28.72
C HIS A 56 -2.71 -14.54 -27.52
N ILE A 57 -1.70 -14.12 -26.75
CA ILE A 57 -1.87 -13.19 -25.62
C ILE A 57 -2.58 -11.90 -26.06
N TYR A 58 -2.17 -11.33 -27.21
CA TYR A 58 -2.80 -10.13 -27.75
C TYR A 58 -4.19 -10.38 -28.33
N LYS A 59 -4.41 -11.53 -28.99
CA LYS A 59 -5.75 -11.90 -29.50
C LYS A 59 -6.76 -12.13 -28.40
N GLU A 60 -6.33 -12.69 -27.27
CA GLU A 60 -7.15 -12.92 -26.07
C GLU A 60 -7.42 -11.62 -25.29
N GLY A 61 -6.70 -10.54 -25.59
CA GLY A 61 -6.82 -9.26 -24.88
C GLY A 61 -6.24 -9.29 -23.47
N GLU A 62 -5.39 -10.26 -23.14
CA GLU A 62 -4.74 -10.35 -21.82
C GLU A 62 -3.79 -9.17 -21.59
N LEU A 63 -3.09 -8.73 -22.63
CA LEU A 63 -2.17 -7.59 -22.60
C LEU A 63 -2.42 -6.65 -23.77
N ASP A 64 -2.16 -5.36 -23.57
CA ASP A 64 -2.19 -4.35 -24.62
C ASP A 64 -0.83 -4.29 -25.34
N LYS A 65 -0.86 -4.33 -26.68
CA LYS A 65 0.35 -4.35 -27.50
C LYS A 65 1.13 -3.03 -27.48
N GLU A 66 0.46 -1.88 -27.43
CA GLU A 66 1.12 -0.57 -27.40
C GLU A 66 1.81 -0.32 -26.06
N ALA A 67 1.23 -0.83 -24.97
CA ALA A 67 1.83 -0.72 -23.63
C ALA A 67 3.03 -1.67 -23.43
N THR A 68 3.00 -2.86 -24.03
CA THR A 68 3.93 -3.96 -23.71
C THR A 68 5.00 -4.26 -24.76
N CYS A 69 4.89 -3.71 -25.98
CA CYS A 69 5.84 -3.91 -27.06
C CYS A 69 6.50 -2.58 -27.48
N ARG A 70 7.82 -2.55 -27.58
CA ARG A 70 8.58 -1.40 -28.10
C ARG A 70 9.65 -1.85 -29.09
N ASN A 71 9.84 -1.07 -30.15
CA ASN A 71 10.91 -1.32 -31.11
C ASN A 71 12.20 -0.68 -30.63
N PHE A 72 13.26 -1.47 -30.55
CA PHE A 72 14.60 -0.99 -30.25
C PHE A 72 15.51 -1.14 -31.46
N ARG A 73 16.46 -0.22 -31.61
CA ARG A 73 17.49 -0.34 -32.65
C ARG A 73 18.57 -1.29 -32.18
N GLN A 74 18.85 -2.31 -32.99
CA GLN A 74 20.01 -3.17 -32.83
C GLN A 74 20.97 -2.95 -33.99
N VAL A 75 22.17 -2.47 -33.66
CA VAL A 75 23.28 -2.37 -34.61
C VAL A 75 24.09 -3.66 -34.53
N ARG A 76 24.19 -4.39 -35.64
CA ARG A 76 25.04 -5.59 -35.76
C ARG A 76 26.06 -5.38 -36.88
N LEU A 77 27.28 -5.83 -36.66
CA LEU A 77 28.28 -5.97 -37.72
C LEU A 77 28.05 -7.30 -38.45
N GLU A 78 27.61 -7.24 -39.71
CA GLU A 78 27.54 -8.38 -40.62
C GLU A 78 28.68 -8.25 -41.64
N GLY A 79 29.78 -8.97 -41.40
CA GLY A 79 31.02 -8.81 -42.17
C GLY A 79 31.67 -7.44 -41.91
N THR A 80 31.84 -6.63 -42.97
CA THR A 80 32.37 -5.25 -42.89
C THR A 80 31.28 -4.18 -42.78
N ARG A 81 29.99 -4.56 -42.87
CA ARG A 81 28.87 -3.61 -42.91
C ARG A 81 28.18 -3.53 -41.54
N GLN A 82 27.96 -2.32 -41.05
CA GLN A 82 27.01 -2.08 -39.96
C GLN A 82 25.58 -2.11 -40.52
N VAL A 83 24.76 -3.01 -39.97
CA VAL A 83 23.35 -3.15 -40.32
C VAL A 83 22.53 -2.80 -39.08
N GLU A 84 21.69 -1.77 -39.21
CA GLU A 84 20.70 -1.41 -38.20
C GLU A 84 19.39 -2.11 -38.49
N ARG A 85 18.82 -2.78 -37.48
CA ARG A 85 17.47 -3.34 -37.54
C ARG A 85 16.66 -2.87 -36.35
N GLU A 86 15.40 -2.53 -36.58
CA GLU A 86 14.43 -2.35 -35.51
C GLU A 86 13.89 -3.72 -35.12
N LEU A 87 14.02 -4.06 -33.84
CA LEU A 87 13.55 -5.32 -33.29
C LEU A 87 12.48 -5.05 -32.23
N PRO A 88 11.35 -5.76 -32.28
CA PRO A 88 10.36 -5.70 -31.23
C PRO A 88 10.92 -6.35 -29.96
N CYS A 89 10.87 -5.61 -28.87
CA CYS A 89 11.16 -6.08 -27.53
C CYS A 89 9.90 -5.96 -26.67
N PHE A 90 9.80 -6.86 -25.71
CA PHE A 90 8.63 -7.04 -24.86
C PHE A 90 9.02 -6.83 -23.41
N ASN A 91 8.13 -6.19 -22.66
CA ASN A 91 8.34 -5.89 -21.25
C ASN A 91 8.15 -7.14 -20.36
N LEU A 92 8.32 -6.93 -19.05
CA LEU A 92 8.18 -8.00 -18.05
C LEU A 92 6.83 -8.73 -18.14
N ASP A 93 5.71 -8.04 -18.36
CA ASP A 93 4.37 -8.66 -18.37
C ASP A 93 4.24 -9.74 -19.44
N VAL A 94 4.71 -9.44 -20.66
CA VAL A 94 4.72 -10.42 -21.75
C VAL A 94 5.67 -11.58 -21.44
N ILE A 95 6.83 -11.30 -20.85
CA ILE A 95 7.80 -12.33 -20.47
C ILE A 95 7.18 -13.30 -19.45
N LEU A 96 6.49 -12.78 -18.44
CA LEU A 96 5.77 -13.58 -17.44
C LEU A 96 4.66 -14.41 -18.10
N ALA A 97 3.82 -13.78 -18.93
CA ALA A 97 2.70 -14.43 -19.63
C ALA A 97 3.16 -15.58 -20.55
N VAL A 98 4.27 -15.38 -21.27
CA VAL A 98 4.89 -16.44 -22.08
C VAL A 98 5.43 -17.57 -21.20
N GLY A 99 6.06 -17.24 -20.06
CA GLY A 99 6.58 -18.24 -19.12
C GLY A 99 5.51 -19.22 -18.58
N TYR A 100 4.27 -18.75 -18.45
CA TYR A 100 3.15 -19.61 -18.07
C TYR A 100 2.68 -20.55 -19.20
N ARG A 101 2.84 -20.15 -20.47
CA ARG A 101 2.34 -20.89 -21.64
C ARG A 101 3.37 -21.84 -22.25
N VAL A 102 4.66 -21.55 -22.09
CA VAL A 102 5.73 -22.38 -22.66
C VAL A 102 5.89 -23.71 -21.92
N GLN A 103 6.01 -24.78 -22.70
CA GLN A 103 6.34 -26.11 -22.19
C GLN A 103 7.86 -26.36 -22.24
N SER A 104 8.55 -26.08 -21.13
CA SER A 104 9.96 -26.44 -20.96
C SER A 104 10.30 -26.72 -19.49
N ARG A 105 11.48 -27.28 -19.24
CA ARG A 105 11.98 -27.49 -17.87
C ARG A 105 12.15 -26.17 -17.13
N ILE A 106 12.73 -25.15 -17.79
CA ILE A 106 12.89 -23.82 -17.20
C ILE A 106 11.54 -23.14 -16.94
N ALA A 107 10.58 -23.25 -17.86
CA ALA A 107 9.23 -22.72 -17.65
C ALA A 107 8.51 -23.44 -16.49
N THR A 108 8.79 -24.73 -16.27
CA THR A 108 8.28 -25.46 -15.09
C THR A 108 8.85 -24.91 -13.79
N ILE A 109 10.16 -24.66 -13.73
CA ILE A 109 10.83 -24.06 -12.57
C ILE A 109 10.28 -22.65 -12.31
N PHE A 110 10.11 -21.86 -13.37
CA PHE A 110 9.48 -20.53 -13.32
C PHE A 110 8.08 -20.59 -12.70
N ARG A 111 7.22 -21.50 -13.18
CA ARG A 111 5.86 -21.65 -12.64
C ARG A 111 5.86 -22.11 -11.19
N GLN A 112 6.77 -23.03 -10.80
CA GLN A 112 6.91 -23.43 -9.40
C GLN A 112 7.29 -22.26 -8.51
N TRP A 113 8.25 -21.43 -8.94
CA TRP A 113 8.62 -20.20 -8.25
C TRP A 113 7.43 -19.24 -8.11
N ALA A 114 6.74 -18.95 -9.22
CA ALA A 114 5.64 -17.99 -9.24
C ALA A 114 4.46 -18.46 -8.37
N THR A 115 4.10 -19.75 -8.47
CA THR A 115 3.07 -20.36 -7.60
C THR A 115 3.45 -20.29 -6.14
N ALA A 116 4.72 -20.50 -5.77
CA ALA A 116 5.15 -20.37 -4.37
C ALA A 116 4.99 -18.94 -3.84
N ARG A 117 5.25 -17.91 -4.67
CA ARG A 117 5.05 -16.50 -4.29
C ARG A 117 3.57 -16.15 -4.19
N LEU A 118 2.75 -16.61 -5.13
CA LEU A 118 1.30 -16.43 -5.09
C LEU A 118 0.68 -17.12 -3.87
N HIS A 119 1.10 -18.34 -3.57
CA HIS A 119 0.64 -19.07 -2.38
C HIS A 119 0.99 -18.32 -1.10
N GLU A 120 2.24 -17.86 -0.97
CA GLU A 120 2.66 -17.05 0.17
C GLU A 120 1.83 -15.76 0.31
N TYR A 121 1.59 -15.06 -0.79
CA TYR A 121 0.75 -13.86 -0.79
C TYR A 121 -0.69 -14.16 -0.37
N ILE A 122 -1.28 -15.25 -0.87
CA ILE A 122 -2.66 -15.65 -0.51
C ILE A 122 -2.74 -16.04 0.97
N GLU A 123 -1.73 -16.71 1.52
CA GLU A 123 -1.72 -17.18 2.91
C GLU A 123 -1.39 -16.06 3.91
N LYS A 124 -0.34 -15.27 3.64
CA LYS A 124 0.21 -14.28 4.58
C LYS A 124 -0.22 -12.84 4.29
N GLY A 125 -0.72 -12.56 3.08
CA GLY A 125 -1.03 -11.21 2.60
C GLY A 125 0.18 -10.43 2.06
N PHE A 126 1.38 -11.01 2.01
CA PHE A 126 2.59 -10.38 1.46
C PHE A 126 3.57 -11.42 0.90
N THR A 127 4.46 -10.99 -0.01
CA THR A 127 5.63 -11.77 -0.44
C THR A 127 6.83 -10.84 -0.56
N MET A 128 8.04 -11.32 -0.25
CA MET A 128 9.23 -10.48 -0.15
C MET A 128 10.49 -11.19 -0.65
N ASP A 129 11.39 -10.43 -1.25
CA ASP A 129 12.74 -10.88 -1.60
C ASP A 129 13.76 -10.27 -0.61
N ASP A 130 13.93 -10.95 0.53
CA ASP A 130 14.86 -10.52 1.59
C ASP A 130 16.29 -10.34 1.11
N LYS A 131 16.76 -11.19 0.19
CA LYS A 131 18.14 -11.15 -0.30
C LYS A 131 18.37 -9.88 -1.10
N ARG A 132 17.47 -9.58 -2.04
CA ARG A 132 17.54 -8.35 -2.84
C ARG A 132 17.41 -7.10 -1.97
N LEU A 133 16.50 -7.09 -1.00
CA LEU A 133 16.33 -5.96 -0.09
C LEU A 133 17.58 -5.71 0.77
N LYS A 134 18.24 -6.78 1.26
CA LYS A 134 19.49 -6.68 2.02
C LYS A 134 20.68 -6.22 1.17
N GLN A 135 20.80 -6.70 -0.07
CA GLN A 135 21.96 -6.43 -0.93
C GLN A 135 21.90 -5.07 -1.63
N ALA A 136 20.74 -4.67 -2.16
CA ALA A 136 20.58 -3.42 -2.90
C ALA A 136 20.16 -2.23 -2.01
N GLY A 137 20.10 -2.45 -0.68
CA GLY A 137 19.53 -1.49 0.28
C GLY A 137 18.06 -1.16 0.02
N GLY A 138 17.39 -1.97 -0.80
CA GLY A 138 16.03 -1.79 -1.32
C GLY A 138 15.70 -0.43 -1.96
N GLY A 139 16.70 0.44 -2.21
CA GLY A 139 16.52 1.74 -2.85
C GLY A 139 15.39 2.59 -2.26
N GLY A 140 14.64 3.28 -3.12
CA GLY A 140 13.42 4.00 -2.73
C GLY A 140 12.29 3.08 -2.23
N TYR A 141 12.20 1.86 -2.78
CA TYR A 141 11.16 0.88 -2.44
C TYR A 141 11.24 0.39 -0.99
N TRP A 142 12.42 0.36 -0.38
CA TRP A 142 12.56 0.03 1.05
C TRP A 142 11.87 1.07 1.94
N LYS A 143 12.04 2.36 1.62
CA LYS A 143 11.35 3.44 2.33
C LYS A 143 9.85 3.35 2.13
N GLU A 144 9.40 3.08 0.91
CA GLU A 144 7.98 2.86 0.61
C GLU A 144 7.42 1.68 1.43
N LEU A 145 8.13 0.55 1.48
CA LEU A 145 7.72 -0.63 2.25
C LEU A 145 7.59 -0.31 3.74
N ILE A 146 8.56 0.40 4.32
CA ILE A 146 8.49 0.84 5.73
C ILE A 146 7.28 1.75 5.96
N GLU A 147 7.02 2.71 5.07
CA GLU A 147 5.85 3.60 5.19
C GLU A 147 4.54 2.82 5.07
N ARG A 148 4.44 1.85 4.16
CA ARG A 148 3.24 0.98 4.04
C ARG A 148 3.04 0.13 5.29
N ILE A 149 4.10 -0.46 5.85
CA ILE A 149 4.03 -1.20 7.12
C ILE A 149 3.59 -0.28 8.25
N ARG A 150 4.13 0.95 8.34
CA ARG A 150 3.71 1.96 9.32
C ARG A 150 2.24 2.29 9.15
N ASP A 151 1.76 2.51 7.93
CA ASP A 151 0.35 2.81 7.68
C ASP A 151 -0.58 1.63 8.03
N ILE A 152 -0.21 0.38 7.70
CA ILE A 152 -0.95 -0.81 8.11
C ILE A 152 -1.03 -0.91 9.65
N ARG A 153 0.08 -0.68 10.35
CA ARG A 153 0.12 -0.61 11.82
C ARG A 153 -0.73 0.54 12.36
N SER A 154 -0.86 1.63 11.60
CA SER A 154 -1.58 2.84 11.97
C SER A 154 -3.11 2.74 11.88
N SER A 155 -3.69 1.58 11.53
CA SER A 155 -5.11 1.38 11.78
C SER A 155 -5.38 1.68 13.26
N GLU A 156 -6.15 2.73 13.55
CA GLU A 156 -6.30 3.30 14.89
C GLU A 156 -6.66 2.21 15.93
N LYS A 157 -7.41 1.19 15.52
CA LYS A 157 -7.75 0.02 16.32
C LYS A 157 -6.56 -0.92 16.61
N ILE A 158 -5.74 -1.24 15.61
CA ILE A 158 -4.57 -2.12 15.78
C ILE A 158 -3.47 -1.38 16.55
N PHE A 159 -3.30 -0.11 16.23
CA PHE A 159 -2.39 0.86 16.84
C PHE A 159 -2.52 0.89 18.37
N TYR A 160 -3.74 1.14 18.89
CA TYR A 160 -3.94 1.17 20.34
C TYR A 160 -3.87 -0.22 20.96
N ARG A 161 -4.36 -1.26 20.26
CA ARG A 161 -4.30 -2.63 20.79
C ARG A 161 -2.86 -3.04 21.12
N GLN A 162 -1.88 -2.73 20.28
CA GLN A 162 -0.48 -3.09 20.53
C GLN A 162 0.10 -2.43 21.79
N VAL A 163 -0.20 -1.14 22.02
CA VAL A 163 0.24 -0.43 23.24
C VAL A 163 -0.40 -1.06 24.47
N LEU A 164 -1.68 -1.39 24.39
CA LEU A 164 -2.44 -2.04 25.46
C LEU A 164 -1.93 -3.46 25.74
N ASP A 165 -1.62 -4.23 24.69
CA ASP A 165 -1.07 -5.59 24.78
C ASP A 165 0.28 -5.57 25.50
N ILE A 166 1.17 -4.63 25.15
CA ILE A 166 2.46 -4.43 25.83
C ILE A 166 2.25 -4.02 27.29
N TYR A 167 1.36 -3.06 27.53
CA TYR A 167 1.04 -2.62 28.89
C TYR A 167 0.51 -3.79 29.75
N ALA A 168 -0.28 -4.70 29.16
CA ALA A 168 -0.77 -5.89 29.83
C ALA A 168 0.31 -6.93 30.15
N THR A 169 1.53 -6.82 29.59
CA THR A 169 2.68 -7.65 29.97
C THR A 169 3.36 -7.20 31.27
N SER A 170 2.89 -6.11 31.88
CA SER A 170 3.40 -5.65 33.17
C SER A 170 3.34 -6.73 34.24
N ILE A 171 4.39 -6.83 35.06
CA ILE A 171 4.45 -7.83 36.14
C ILE A 171 3.36 -7.63 37.21
N ASP A 172 2.89 -6.39 37.35
CA ASP A 172 1.87 -5.97 38.31
C ASP A 172 0.53 -5.66 37.62
N TYR A 173 0.32 -6.14 36.39
CA TYR A 173 -0.87 -5.83 35.62
C TYR A 173 -2.16 -6.23 36.35
N ASP A 174 -3.01 -5.24 36.60
CA ASP A 174 -4.39 -5.43 37.06
C ASP A 174 -5.33 -4.51 36.28
N PRO A 175 -6.27 -5.06 35.47
CA PRO A 175 -7.21 -4.25 34.69
C PRO A 175 -8.19 -3.45 35.55
N LYS A 176 -8.38 -3.82 36.83
CA LYS A 176 -9.30 -3.14 37.76
C LYS A 176 -8.61 -2.05 38.59
N ASN A 177 -7.29 -1.99 38.55
CA ASN A 177 -6.52 -0.98 39.26
C ASN A 177 -6.75 0.41 38.63
N ASP A 178 -6.85 1.45 39.46
CA ASP A 178 -7.03 2.83 39.04
C ASP A 178 -5.97 3.28 38.03
N ILE A 179 -4.72 2.80 38.17
CA ILE A 179 -3.63 3.10 37.22
C ILE A 179 -3.98 2.62 35.81
N SER A 180 -4.48 1.39 35.66
CA SER A 180 -4.87 0.82 34.36
C SER A 180 -6.08 1.53 33.77
N ILE A 181 -7.10 1.80 34.61
CA ILE A 181 -8.30 2.51 34.19
C ILE A 181 -7.94 3.92 33.69
N GLU A 182 -7.05 4.62 34.41
CA GLU A 182 -6.58 5.94 34.04
C GLU A 182 -5.73 5.90 32.76
N PHE A 183 -4.81 4.95 32.66
CA PHE A 183 -3.98 4.76 31.47
C PHE A 183 -4.84 4.52 30.22
N PHE A 184 -5.78 3.58 30.27
CA PHE A 184 -6.67 3.27 29.14
C PHE A 184 -7.56 4.46 28.73
N LYS A 185 -8.00 5.27 29.69
CA LYS A 185 -8.78 6.49 29.40
C LYS A 185 -7.94 7.60 28.78
N LYS A 186 -6.65 7.69 29.10
CA LYS A 186 -5.80 8.82 28.72
C LYS A 186 -4.87 8.54 27.54
N VAL A 187 -4.45 7.29 27.31
CA VAL A 187 -3.43 6.92 26.31
C VAL A 187 -3.75 7.46 24.91
N GLN A 188 -4.97 7.22 24.42
CA GLN A 188 -5.42 7.72 23.12
C GLN A 188 -5.39 9.24 23.06
N ASN A 189 -5.96 9.90 24.08
CA ASN A 189 -6.03 11.36 24.11
C ASN A 189 -4.64 12.01 24.23
N LYS A 190 -3.71 11.41 24.98
CA LYS A 190 -2.32 11.88 25.09
C LYS A 190 -1.59 11.80 23.76
N ILE A 191 -1.71 10.68 23.04
CA ILE A 191 -1.06 10.49 21.73
C ILE A 191 -1.62 11.47 20.69
N HIS A 192 -2.95 11.56 20.58
CA HIS A 192 -3.59 12.53 19.67
C HIS A 192 -3.20 13.97 20.00
N TYR A 193 -3.22 14.34 21.28
CA TYR A 193 -2.90 15.70 21.68
C TYR A 193 -1.42 16.05 21.44
N ALA A 194 -0.52 15.10 21.65
CA ALA A 194 0.89 15.31 21.33
C ALA A 194 1.10 15.58 19.83
N VAL A 195 0.40 14.87 18.93
CA VAL A 195 0.61 15.02 17.48
C VAL A 195 0.00 16.30 16.91
N HIS A 196 -1.17 16.71 17.40
CA HIS A 196 -1.95 17.78 16.75
C HIS A 196 -2.73 18.68 17.72
N GLY A 197 -2.37 18.69 19.02
CA GLY A 197 -2.89 19.61 20.03
C GLY A 197 -4.37 19.42 20.41
N HIS A 198 -4.99 18.30 20.01
CA HIS A 198 -6.40 18.02 20.21
C HIS A 198 -6.60 16.56 20.63
N THR A 199 -7.63 16.26 21.42
CA THR A 199 -8.05 14.87 21.65
C THR A 199 -8.69 14.28 20.39
N ALA A 200 -8.82 12.95 20.31
CA ALA A 200 -9.50 12.28 19.18
C ALA A 200 -10.92 12.83 18.95
N ALA A 201 -11.67 13.02 20.04
CA ALA A 201 -13.02 13.61 20.00
C ALA A 201 -12.99 15.06 19.49
N GLU A 202 -12.02 15.87 19.92
CA GLU A 202 -11.87 17.25 19.45
C GLU A 202 -11.50 17.33 17.97
N VAL A 203 -10.67 16.41 17.46
CA VAL A 203 -10.36 16.32 16.03
C VAL A 203 -11.61 16.10 15.22
N ILE A 204 -12.38 15.06 15.54
CA ILE A 204 -13.64 14.74 14.86
C ILE A 204 -14.58 15.94 14.94
N TYR A 205 -14.79 16.46 16.15
CA TYR A 205 -15.69 17.59 16.36
C TYR A 205 -15.25 18.83 15.58
N ARG A 206 -13.96 19.12 15.45
CA ARG A 206 -13.50 20.34 14.75
C ARG A 206 -13.46 20.15 13.23
N ARG A 207 -13.09 18.96 12.75
CA ARG A 207 -12.77 18.72 11.34
C ARG A 207 -13.96 18.19 10.53
N ALA A 208 -14.88 17.45 11.14
CA ALA A 208 -16.11 16.99 10.48
C ALA A 208 -16.96 18.20 10.03
N ASN A 209 -17.13 18.35 8.72
CA ASN A 209 -17.85 19.47 8.13
C ASN A 209 -18.41 19.11 6.75
N ALA A 210 -19.73 19.05 6.63
CA ALA A 210 -20.47 18.70 5.41
C ALA A 210 -20.28 19.67 4.22
N GLU A 211 -19.74 20.87 4.45
CA GLU A 211 -19.42 21.84 3.38
C GLU A 211 -18.07 21.54 2.71
N LYS A 212 -17.23 20.72 3.32
CA LYS A 212 -15.93 20.34 2.76
C LYS A 212 -16.07 19.11 1.88
N GLU A 213 -15.17 18.98 0.92
CA GLU A 213 -15.01 17.76 0.14
C GLU A 213 -14.83 16.56 1.08
N PHE A 214 -15.59 15.48 0.83
CA PHE A 214 -15.64 14.27 1.66
C PHE A 214 -15.80 14.56 3.17
N MET A 215 -16.52 15.62 3.52
CA MET A 215 -16.72 16.08 4.90
C MET A 215 -15.45 16.50 5.66
N GLY A 216 -14.34 16.73 4.95
CA GLY A 216 -13.03 16.98 5.52
C GLY A 216 -12.24 15.71 5.88
N LEU A 217 -12.72 14.52 5.49
CA LEU A 217 -11.97 13.27 5.58
C LEU A 217 -10.84 13.29 4.54
N ILE A 218 -9.68 12.78 4.94
CA ILE A 218 -8.47 12.68 4.12
C ILE A 218 -8.27 11.23 3.66
N THR A 219 -8.63 10.25 4.50
CA THR A 219 -8.51 8.82 4.18
C THR A 219 -9.82 8.10 4.48
N PHE A 220 -10.35 7.36 3.50
CA PHE A 220 -11.51 6.47 3.64
C PHE A 220 -11.48 5.42 2.53
N GLU A 221 -12.20 4.32 2.71
CA GLU A 221 -12.28 3.26 1.71
C GLU A 221 -13.37 3.56 0.66
N GLY A 222 -13.08 3.25 -0.61
CA GLY A 222 -14.02 3.44 -1.71
C GLY A 222 -14.06 4.87 -2.26
N ASN A 223 -15.09 5.16 -3.06
CA ASN A 223 -15.22 6.45 -3.76
C ASN A 223 -15.89 7.54 -2.92
N ARG A 224 -16.53 7.17 -1.81
CA ARG A 224 -17.28 8.09 -0.94
C ARG A 224 -17.16 7.63 0.51
N PRO A 225 -17.07 8.55 1.48
CA PRO A 225 -16.97 8.19 2.88
C PRO A 225 -18.28 7.57 3.40
N HIS A 226 -18.15 6.60 4.29
CA HIS A 226 -19.25 6.04 5.07
C HIS A 226 -19.33 6.69 6.45
N LEU A 227 -20.47 6.48 7.14
CA LEU A 227 -20.64 6.99 8.51
C LEU A 227 -19.59 6.40 9.46
N SER A 228 -19.18 5.15 9.25
CA SER A 228 -18.10 4.50 9.98
C SER A 228 -16.77 5.23 9.83
N ASP A 229 -16.53 5.92 8.71
CA ASP A 229 -15.30 6.68 8.49
C ASP A 229 -15.35 8.03 9.19
N ALA A 230 -16.54 8.66 9.21
CA ALA A 230 -16.74 9.98 9.81
C ALA A 230 -16.53 10.00 11.34
N VAL A 231 -16.59 8.84 12.00
CA VAL A 231 -16.42 8.69 13.46
C VAL A 231 -15.00 8.30 13.87
N ILE A 232 -14.08 8.13 12.92
CA ILE A 232 -12.69 7.76 13.17
C ILE A 232 -11.81 9.01 13.11
N ALA A 233 -11.07 9.31 14.18
CA ALA A 233 -10.26 10.52 14.26
C ALA A 233 -9.09 10.48 13.27
N LYS A 234 -8.46 9.31 13.09
CA LYS A 234 -7.40 9.08 12.10
C LYS A 234 -7.77 9.59 10.71
N ASN A 235 -9.02 9.40 10.29
CA ASN A 235 -9.45 9.71 8.92
C ASN A 235 -9.47 11.22 8.61
N TYR A 236 -9.34 12.07 9.62
CA TYR A 236 -9.22 13.53 9.47
C TYR A 236 -7.78 14.05 9.61
N LEU A 237 -6.80 13.16 9.77
CA LEU A 237 -5.40 13.52 9.97
C LEU A 237 -4.67 13.66 8.64
N SER A 238 -3.84 14.70 8.54
CA SER A 238 -2.95 14.91 7.40
C SER A 238 -1.83 13.87 7.38
N GLU A 239 -1.18 13.70 6.22
CA GLU A 239 -0.03 12.78 6.09
C GLU A 239 1.08 13.08 7.11
N LYS A 240 1.32 14.35 7.43
CA LYS A 240 2.31 14.76 8.45
C LYS A 240 1.91 14.32 9.85
N GLU A 241 0.63 14.49 10.21
CA GLU A 241 0.11 14.08 11.52
C GLU A 241 0.10 12.56 11.65
N LEU A 242 -0.31 11.83 10.61
CA LEU A 242 -0.24 10.37 10.57
C LEU A 242 1.20 9.87 10.72
N ARG A 243 2.16 10.50 10.04
CA ARG A 243 3.58 10.15 10.17
C ARG A 243 4.09 10.36 11.60
N ALA A 244 3.77 11.49 12.24
CA ALA A 244 4.17 11.77 13.61
C ALA A 244 3.55 10.76 14.60
N LEU A 245 2.25 10.46 14.44
CA LEU A 245 1.54 9.45 15.22
C LEU A 245 2.21 8.06 15.10
N ASN A 246 2.62 7.67 13.90
CA ASN A 246 3.33 6.42 13.64
C ASN A 246 4.74 6.37 14.25
N GLN A 247 5.44 7.51 14.30
CA GLN A 247 6.77 7.60 14.90
C GLN A 247 6.72 7.42 16.43
N ILE A 248 5.74 8.04 17.10
CA ILE A 248 5.54 7.90 18.55
C ILE A 248 5.35 6.43 18.93
N ILE A 249 4.51 5.70 18.19
CA ILE A 249 4.29 4.28 18.47
C ILE A 249 5.48 3.41 18.11
N SER A 250 6.15 3.67 16.99
CA SER A 250 7.35 2.92 16.66
C SER A 250 8.37 3.02 17.82
N GLY A 251 8.56 4.21 18.37
CA GLY A 251 9.41 4.40 19.55
C GLY A 251 8.95 3.61 20.79
N TYR A 252 7.64 3.53 21.04
CA TYR A 252 7.10 2.75 22.16
C TYR A 252 7.31 1.24 21.98
N LEU A 253 7.08 0.72 20.76
CA LEU A 253 7.30 -0.68 20.41
C LEU A 253 8.79 -1.05 20.49
N ASP A 254 9.67 -0.23 19.90
CA ASP A 254 11.12 -0.45 19.91
C ASP A 254 11.68 -0.46 21.34
N PHE A 255 11.13 0.37 22.22
CA PHE A 255 11.49 0.33 23.63
C PHE A 255 11.02 -0.95 24.31
N ALA A 256 9.78 -1.36 24.05
CA ALA A 256 9.23 -2.58 24.64
C ALA A 256 10.02 -3.83 24.23
N GLU A 257 10.38 -3.93 22.94
CA GLU A 257 11.24 -4.98 22.41
C GLU A 257 12.60 -5.00 23.11
N ARG A 258 13.23 -3.82 23.29
CA ARG A 258 14.49 -3.73 24.04
C ARG A 258 14.39 -4.12 25.50
N GLN A 259 13.27 -3.86 26.19
CA GLN A 259 13.10 -4.33 27.57
C GLN A 259 12.94 -5.85 27.62
N ALA A 260 12.21 -6.42 26.67
CA ALA A 260 12.05 -7.86 26.55
C ALA A 260 13.39 -8.57 26.24
N GLU A 261 14.19 -8.06 25.30
CA GLU A 261 15.53 -8.58 24.99
C GLU A 261 16.50 -8.53 26.19
N ARG A 262 16.32 -7.53 27.06
CA ARG A 262 17.12 -7.36 28.27
C ARG A 262 16.60 -8.16 29.46
N GLU A 263 15.49 -8.87 29.30
CA GLU A 263 14.78 -9.57 30.37
C GLU A 263 14.46 -8.65 31.56
N SER A 264 14.27 -7.35 31.28
CA SER A 264 14.00 -6.35 32.31
C SER A 264 12.50 -6.36 32.61
N PRO A 265 12.07 -6.72 33.82
CA PRO A 265 10.67 -6.67 34.18
C PRO A 265 10.19 -5.21 34.18
N MET A 266 8.98 -5.00 33.70
CA MET A 266 8.35 -3.69 33.59
C MET A 266 7.06 -3.66 34.40
N THR A 267 6.83 -2.58 35.13
CA THR A 267 5.56 -2.33 35.82
C THR A 267 4.63 -1.47 34.99
N MET A 268 3.33 -1.46 35.34
CA MET A 268 2.33 -0.57 34.75
C MET A 268 2.77 0.89 34.77
N LYS A 269 3.40 1.32 35.87
CA LYS A 269 3.92 2.69 36.04
C LYS A 269 5.08 2.98 35.10
N ASP A 270 5.98 2.01 34.89
CA ASP A 270 7.14 2.18 34.01
C ASP A 270 6.70 2.40 32.56
N TRP A 271 5.72 1.62 32.08
CA TRP A 271 5.13 1.81 30.74
C TRP A 271 4.45 3.16 30.57
N ALA A 272 3.64 3.59 31.55
CA ALA A 272 2.98 4.89 31.52
C ALA A 272 4.01 6.04 31.51
N THR A 273 5.05 5.93 32.33
CA THR A 273 6.15 6.92 32.39
C THR A 273 6.93 6.94 31.09
N HIS A 274 7.21 5.79 30.48
CA HIS A 274 7.93 5.73 29.23
C HIS A 274 7.16 6.38 28.09
N LEU A 275 5.85 6.14 28.00
CA LEU A 275 5.00 6.83 27.03
C LEU A 275 5.10 8.35 27.21
N ASP A 276 4.96 8.85 28.44
CA ASP A 276 5.06 10.29 28.72
C ASP A 276 6.45 10.86 28.35
N ASN A 277 7.52 10.08 28.52
CA ASN A 277 8.86 10.45 28.09
C ASN A 277 9.00 10.53 26.55
N ILE A 278 8.40 9.59 25.80
CA ILE A 278 8.38 9.67 24.33
C ILE A 278 7.66 10.93 23.87
N LEU A 279 6.51 11.24 24.48
CA LEU A 279 5.72 12.42 24.09
C LEU A 279 6.47 13.72 24.41
N THR A 280 7.10 13.83 25.58
CA THR A 280 7.88 15.04 25.97
C THR A 280 9.18 15.20 25.22
N SER A 281 9.94 14.12 25.01
CA SER A 281 11.28 14.19 24.37
C SER A 281 11.24 14.63 22.91
N ASN A 282 10.09 14.45 22.24
CA ASN A 282 9.87 14.92 20.88
C ASN A 282 9.43 16.39 20.80
N GLY A 283 9.37 17.11 21.93
CA GLY A 283 8.97 18.52 22.00
C GLY A 283 7.45 18.76 22.00
N GLU A 284 6.65 17.70 22.12
CA GLU A 284 5.20 17.80 22.06
C GLU A 284 4.59 18.19 23.42
N GLN A 285 3.47 18.91 23.38
CA GLN A 285 2.72 19.26 24.59
C GLN A 285 1.95 18.04 25.10
N ILE A 286 2.09 17.72 26.38
CA ILE A 286 1.32 16.64 27.00
C ILE A 286 -0.04 17.18 27.44
N LEU A 287 -1.09 16.39 27.15
CA LEU A 287 -2.41 16.65 27.67
C LEU A 287 -2.45 16.43 29.19
N HIS A 288 -2.60 17.53 29.94
CA HIS A 288 -2.75 17.49 31.41
C HIS A 288 -4.20 17.34 31.89
N ASN A 289 -5.20 17.59 31.02
CA ASN A 289 -6.64 17.48 31.33
C ASN A 289 -7.33 16.44 30.44
N SER A 290 -8.66 16.34 30.47
CA SER A 290 -9.42 15.36 29.66
C SER A 290 -9.86 15.90 28.29
N GLY A 291 -9.34 17.06 27.86
CA GLY A 291 -9.86 17.81 26.69
C GLY A 291 -11.14 18.59 27.02
N LYS A 292 -11.69 19.28 26.01
CA LYS A 292 -12.88 20.14 26.12
C LYS A 292 -14.15 19.54 25.53
N VAL A 293 -14.03 18.56 24.63
CA VAL A 293 -15.16 17.95 23.91
C VAL A 293 -15.31 16.50 24.32
N SER A 294 -16.52 16.08 24.67
CA SER A 294 -16.81 14.68 25.01
C SER A 294 -16.91 13.80 23.77
N HIS A 295 -16.69 12.49 23.95
CA HIS A 295 -16.83 11.53 22.87
C HIS A 295 -18.25 11.56 22.27
N GLU A 296 -19.28 11.60 23.10
CA GLU A 296 -20.69 11.67 22.65
C GLU A 296 -20.95 12.91 21.79
N GLN A 297 -20.48 14.09 22.21
CA GLN A 297 -20.62 15.33 21.44
C GLN A 297 -19.93 15.24 20.07
N ALA A 298 -18.75 14.63 20.01
CA ALA A 298 -18.03 14.42 18.76
C ALA A 298 -18.77 13.46 17.82
N MET A 299 -19.29 12.35 18.34
CA MET A 299 -20.04 11.35 17.57
C MET A 299 -21.36 11.93 17.03
N GLU A 300 -22.09 12.68 17.86
CA GLU A 300 -23.34 13.32 17.45
C GLU A 300 -23.09 14.35 16.34
N LYS A 301 -22.05 15.19 16.51
CA LYS A 301 -21.67 16.13 15.45
C LYS A 301 -21.29 15.42 14.16
N ALA A 302 -20.45 14.38 14.20
CA ALA A 302 -20.04 13.64 13.01
C ALA A 302 -21.25 13.03 12.27
N LYS A 303 -22.19 12.43 13.02
CA LYS A 303 -23.44 11.89 12.46
C LYS A 303 -24.28 12.98 11.79
N ASN A 304 -24.46 14.12 12.45
CA ASN A 304 -25.24 15.23 11.92
C ASN A 304 -24.62 15.83 10.66
N GLU A 305 -23.30 16.02 10.63
CA GLU A 305 -22.58 16.47 9.45
C GLU A 305 -22.65 15.42 8.32
N TYR A 306 -22.60 14.13 8.64
CA TYR A 306 -22.74 13.06 7.66
C TYR A 306 -24.11 13.06 6.99
N GLN A 307 -25.18 13.24 7.77
CA GLN A 307 -26.54 13.36 7.23
C GLN A 307 -26.66 14.56 6.28
N LYS A 308 -26.10 15.73 6.67
CA LYS A 308 -26.08 16.91 5.79
C LYS A 308 -25.30 16.66 4.50
N TYR A 309 -24.16 15.97 4.58
CA TYR A 309 -23.34 15.64 3.42
C TYR A 309 -24.05 14.69 2.46
N GLN A 310 -24.72 13.66 2.98
CA GLN A 310 -25.52 12.74 2.18
C GLN A 310 -26.67 13.45 1.46
N GLN A 311 -27.35 14.38 2.14
CA GLN A 311 -28.45 15.15 1.52
C GLN A 311 -27.97 16.05 0.37
N LYS A 312 -26.72 16.52 0.41
CA LYS A 312 -26.13 17.36 -0.66
C LYS A 312 -25.54 16.55 -1.79
N THR A 313 -24.99 15.38 -1.47
CA THR A 313 -24.21 14.57 -2.40
C THR A 313 -25.10 13.48 -2.96
N LEU A 314 -25.78 13.77 -4.08
CA LEU A 314 -26.56 12.79 -4.84
C LEU A 314 -25.74 11.53 -5.08
N SER A 315 -26.31 10.35 -4.83
CA SER A 315 -25.70 9.03 -5.10
C SER A 315 -25.20 8.94 -6.54
N ASP A 316 -24.18 8.12 -6.82
CA ASP A 316 -23.75 7.86 -8.22
C ASP A 316 -24.92 7.30 -9.05
N VAL A 317 -25.82 6.54 -8.41
CA VAL A 317 -27.06 6.04 -9.01
C VAL A 317 -28.04 7.16 -9.29
N GLU A 318 -28.20 8.11 -8.37
CA GLU A 318 -29.09 9.26 -8.56
C GLU A 318 -28.54 10.23 -9.61
N THR A 319 -27.21 10.36 -9.68
CA THR A 319 -26.53 11.17 -10.69
C THR A 319 -26.71 10.54 -12.07
N ALA A 320 -26.49 9.22 -12.20
CA ALA A 320 -26.74 8.47 -13.43
C ALA A 320 -28.23 8.46 -13.83
N TYR A 321 -29.14 8.40 -12.86
CA TYR A 321 -30.59 8.53 -13.07
C TYR A 321 -30.98 9.93 -13.57
N LEU A 322 -30.41 10.99 -13.00
CA LEU A 322 -30.64 12.36 -13.47
C LEU A 322 -30.03 12.62 -14.84
N GLU A 323 -28.87 12.03 -15.15
CA GLU A 323 -28.26 12.11 -16.48
C GLU A 323 -29.09 11.38 -17.54
N THR A 324 -29.64 10.21 -17.21
CA THR A 324 -30.56 9.49 -18.09
C THR A 324 -31.86 10.27 -18.31
N ILE A 325 -32.45 10.87 -17.26
CA ILE A 325 -33.62 11.78 -17.40
C ILE A 325 -33.28 12.97 -18.31
N LYS A 326 -32.16 13.67 -18.08
CA LYS A 326 -31.75 14.81 -18.93
C LYS A 326 -31.54 14.41 -20.38
N THR A 327 -31.06 13.20 -20.63
CA THR A 327 -30.88 12.64 -21.98
C THR A 327 -32.23 12.37 -22.63
N ILE A 328 -33.18 11.78 -21.90
CA ILE A 328 -34.55 11.54 -22.36
C ILE A 328 -35.28 12.86 -22.66
N GLU A 329 -35.16 13.87 -21.80
CA GLU A 329 -35.76 15.19 -22.03
C GLU A 329 -35.18 15.91 -23.27
N LYS A 330 -33.87 15.77 -23.51
CA LYS A 330 -33.23 16.29 -24.73
C LYS A 330 -33.71 15.57 -26.00
N LEU A 331 -33.97 14.27 -25.91
CA LEU A 331 -34.53 13.48 -27.02
C LEU A 331 -36.00 13.85 -27.28
N GLY A 332 -36.81 14.03 -26.22
CA GLY A 332 -38.19 14.49 -26.32
C GLY A 332 -38.32 15.89 -26.94
N LYS A 333 -37.41 16.82 -26.60
CA LYS A 333 -37.38 18.17 -27.20
C LYS A 333 -36.94 18.19 -28.66
N LYS A 334 -36.21 17.17 -29.14
CA LYS A 334 -35.88 17.02 -30.58
C LYS A 334 -37.04 16.42 -31.40
N GLY A 335 -38.00 15.75 -30.76
CA GLY A 335 -39.18 15.17 -31.41
C GLY A 335 -40.34 16.16 -31.66
N ILE A 336 -40.28 17.39 -31.13
CA ILE A 336 -41.34 18.42 -31.26
C ILE A 336 -40.95 19.51 -32.28
N LYS A 337 -40.02 19.21 -33.20
CA LYS A 337 -39.80 20.03 -34.40
C LYS A 337 -40.11 19.20 -35.63
N THR A 338 -41.39 19.08 -35.95
CA THR A 338 -41.87 18.67 -37.28
C THR A 338 -42.93 19.66 -37.72
#